data_AF-B0LB71-F1
#
_entry.id   AF-B0LB71-F1
#
_cell.length_a   1.000
_cell.length_b   1.000
_cell.length_c   1.000
_cell.angle_alpha   90.00
_cell.angle_beta   90.00
_cell.angle_gamma   90.00
#
_symmetry.space_group_name_H-M   'P 1'
#
loop_
_entity.id
_entity.type
_entity.pdbx_description
1 polymer ?
#
loop_
_entity_poly.entity_id
_entity_poly.type
_entity_poly.pdbx_seq_one_letter_code
_entity_poly.pdbx_strand_id
1 'polypeptide(L)' 'EINPTGQVPVLIDNNFVIADSNAICEYIEETYNSDVKLLGSSTIIKSKIRALINWFDKKFYNEVTKYIMNEKVITNRS' A
#
# COMPACT_ATOMS: atom_id res chain seq x y z
N GLU A 1 -17.32 12.11 0.62
CA GLU A 1 -16.44 11.19 1.37
C GLU A 1 -15.40 10.64 0.40
N ILE A 2 -14.11 10.66 0.74
CA ILE A 2 -12.99 10.41 -0.20
C ILE A 2 -12.46 8.96 -0.06
N ASN A 3 -12.37 8.42 1.16
CA ASN A 3 -12.02 7.01 1.38
C ASN A 3 -12.84 6.45 2.55
N PRO A 4 -13.84 5.58 2.30
CA PRO A 4 -14.68 5.00 3.35
C PRO A 4 -13.93 4.14 4.38
N THR A 5 -12.73 3.65 4.05
CA THR A 5 -11.90 2.88 4.98
C THR A 5 -11.18 3.76 6.00
N GLY A 6 -11.17 5.08 5.80
CA GLY A 6 -10.47 6.04 6.65
C GLY A 6 -8.94 5.87 6.66
N GLN A 7 -8.37 5.09 5.74
CA GLN A 7 -6.94 4.84 5.66
C GLN A 7 -6.24 5.83 4.72
N VAL A 8 -4.95 6.05 4.98
CA VAL A 8 -4.04 6.75 4.06
C VAL A 8 -3.05 5.73 3.48
N PRO A 9 -2.49 5.96 2.28
CA PRO A 9 -2.66 7.13 1.40
C PRO A 9 -3.94 7.06 0.54
N VAL A 10 -4.32 8.24 0.01
CA VAL A 10 -5.36 8.41 -1.01
C VAL A 10 -4.85 9.35 -2.10
N LEU A 11 -4.99 8.96 -3.36
CA LEU A 11 -4.71 9.79 -4.54
C LEU A 11 -6.03 10.35 -5.08
N ILE A 12 -6.03 11.65 -5.38
CA ILE A 12 -7.09 12.30 -6.15
C ILE A 12 -6.47 12.77 -7.45
N ASP A 13 -6.95 12.23 -8.56
CA ASP A 13 -6.53 12.59 -9.91
C ASP A 13 -7.76 12.97 -10.73
N ASN A 14 -7.94 14.27 -10.97
CA ASN A 14 -9.15 14.84 -11.55
C ASN A 14 -10.42 14.41 -10.76
N ASN A 15 -11.30 13.64 -11.41
CA ASN A 15 -12.53 13.12 -10.81
C ASN A 15 -12.37 11.70 -10.23
N PHE A 16 -11.17 11.12 -10.29
CA PHE A 16 -10.89 9.79 -9.77
C PHE A 16 -10.30 9.88 -8.36
N VAL A 17 -10.81 9.03 -7.48
CA VAL A 17 -10.31 8.88 -6.12
C VAL A 17 -9.88 7.43 -5.95
N ILE A 18 -8.60 7.22 -5.64
CA ILE A 18 -7.99 5.91 -5.49
C ILE A 18 -7.40 5.83 -4.08
N ALA A 19 -7.92 4.91 -3.29
CA ALA A 19 -7.37 4.56 -1.98
C ALA A 19 -6.57 3.25 -2.10
N ASP A 20 -5.71 2.99 -1.10
CA ASP A 20 -4.71 1.90 -1.06
C ASP A 20 -3.42 2.23 -1.82
N SER A 21 -2.27 2.07 -1.14
CA SER A 21 -0.97 2.41 -1.70
C SER A 21 -0.60 1.57 -2.92
N ASN A 22 -0.97 0.28 -2.94
CA ASN A 22 -0.66 -0.58 -4.09
C ASN A 22 -1.53 -0.22 -5.29
N ALA A 23 -2.83 0.03 -5.07
CA ALA A 23 -3.73 0.50 -6.13
C ALA A 23 -3.27 1.83 -6.73
N ILE A 24 -2.81 2.76 -5.90
CA ILE A 24 -2.23 4.04 -6.34
C ILE A 24 -0.99 3.81 -7.22
N CYS A 25 -0.06 2.94 -6.80
CA CYS A 25 1.14 2.64 -7.58
C CYS A 25 0.80 2.01 -8.95
N GLU A 26 -0.15 1.07 -9.01
CA GLU A 26 -0.60 0.47 -10.27
C GLU A 26 -1.26 1.52 -11.18
N TYR A 27 -2.13 2.36 -10.62
CA TYR A 27 -2.76 3.44 -11.38
C TYR A 27 -1.74 4.39 -11.99
N ILE A 28 -0.72 4.79 -11.23
CA ILE A 28 0.33 5.68 -11.73
C ILE A 28 1.14 4.99 -12.82
N GLU A 29 1.53 3.73 -12.62
CA GLU A 29 2.29 2.91 -13.57
C GLU A 29 1.57 2.74 -14.92
N GLU A 30 0.24 2.63 -14.90
CA GLU A 30 -0.58 2.42 -16.11
C GLU A 30 -1.03 3.73 -16.77
N THR A 31 -1.23 4.80 -16.00
CA THR A 31 -1.75 6.09 -16.51
C THR A 31 -0.64 6.97 -17.03
N TYR A 32 0.49 7.02 -16.32
CA TYR A 32 1.59 7.92 -16.63
C TYR A 32 2.72 7.16 -17.32
N ASN A 33 2.80 7.32 -18.64
CA ASN A 33 3.91 6.81 -19.43
C ASN A 33 5.20 7.56 -19.10
N SER A 34 5.89 7.10 -18.06
CA SER A 34 7.22 7.52 -17.67
C SER A 34 8.27 6.51 -18.13
N ASP A 35 9.47 7.01 -18.45
CA ASP A 35 10.67 6.20 -18.66
C ASP A 35 11.07 5.45 -17.38
N VAL A 36 10.66 5.96 -16.21
CA VAL A 36 10.87 5.33 -14.90
C VAL A 36 9.63 4.50 -14.55
N LYS A 37 9.81 3.19 -14.39
CA LYS A 37 8.76 2.23 -14.01
C LYS A 37 8.83 1.91 -12.52
N LEU A 38 7.71 2.04 -11.82
CA LEU A 38 7.57 1.70 -10.40
C LEU A 38 7.61 0.20 -10.17
N LEU A 39 6.99 -0.58 -11.07
CA LEU A 39 6.85 -2.04 -10.94
C LEU A 39 7.76 -2.83 -11.90
N GLY A 40 8.58 -2.13 -12.68
CA GLY A 40 9.46 -2.72 -13.69
C GLY A 40 8.75 -3.10 -14.99
N SER A 41 9.55 -3.52 -15.98
CA SER A 41 9.10 -3.62 -17.37
C SER A 41 8.51 -4.96 -17.78
N SER A 42 8.75 -6.06 -17.05
CA SER A 42 8.27 -7.40 -17.40
C SER A 42 7.29 -7.96 -16.38
N THR A 43 6.35 -8.79 -16.83
CA THR A 43 5.36 -9.45 -15.96
C THR A 43 6.03 -10.29 -14.87
N ILE A 44 7.18 -10.90 -15.16
CA ILE A 44 7.95 -11.70 -14.20
C ILE A 44 8.55 -10.80 -13.10
N ILE A 45 9.03 -9.61 -13.44
CA ILE A 45 9.54 -8.66 -12.45
C ILE A 45 8.39 -8.12 -11.60
N LYS A 46 7.29 -7.71 -12.25
CA LYS A 46 6.07 -7.23 -11.57
C LYS A 46 5.55 -8.25 -10.55
N SER A 47 5.49 -9.53 -10.91
CA SER A 47 5.01 -10.58 -10.00
C SER A 47 5.93 -10.77 -8.78
N LYS A 48 7.25 -10.69 -8.96
CA LYS A 48 8.22 -10.74 -7.85
C LYS A 48 8.10 -9.55 -6.92
N ILE A 49 7.94 -8.34 -7.46
CA ILE A 49 7.76 -7.12 -6.66
C ILE A 49 6.47 -7.22 -5.83
N ARG A 50 5.35 -7.61 -6.44
CA ARG A 50 4.08 -7.81 -5.72
C ARG A 50 4.19 -8.86 -4.62
N ALA A 51 4.89 -9.97 -4.89
CA ALA A 51 5.15 -10.99 -3.88
C ALA A 51 6.00 -10.45 -2.71
N LEU A 52 7.03 -9.64 -3.01
CA LEU A 52 7.88 -9.01 -2.01
C LEU A 52 7.12 -8.02 -1.12
N ILE A 53 6.29 -7.15 -1.71
CA ILE A 53 5.46 -6.18 -0.99
C ILE A 53 4.52 -6.93 -0.03
N ASN A 54 3.78 -7.92 -0.54
CA ASN A 54 2.86 -8.72 0.27
C ASN A 54 3.57 -9.50 1.40
N TRP A 55 4.78 -10.01 1.14
CA TRP A 55 5.58 -10.64 2.19
C TRP A 55 6.02 -9.64 3.25
N PHE A 56 6.47 -8.45 2.84
CA PHE A 56 6.89 -7.39 3.74
C PHE A 56 5.75 -6.93 4.65
N ASP A 57 4.57 -6.62 4.09
CA ASP A 57 3.40 -6.17 4.85
C ASP A 57 3.01 -7.19 5.93
N LYS A 58 2.98 -8.47 5.58
CA LYS A 58 2.67 -9.55 6.52
C LYS A 58 3.73 -9.70 7.60
N LYS A 59 5.00 -9.68 7.20
CA LYS A 59 6.12 -9.85 8.14
C LYS A 59 6.19 -8.67 9.12
N PHE A 60 6.14 -7.44 8.59
CA PHE A 60 6.16 -6.22 9.38
C PHE A 60 4.96 -6.15 10.33
N TYR A 61 3.76 -6.49 9.88
CA TYR A 61 2.60 -6.55 10.76
C TYR A 61 2.79 -7.56 11.91
N ASN A 62 3.23 -8.77 11.59
CA ASN A 62 3.36 -9.86 12.57
C ASN A 62 4.47 -9.62 13.59
N GLU A 63 5.55 -8.94 13.19
CA GLU A 63 6.75 -8.80 14.01
C GLU A 63 6.91 -7.43 14.65
N VAL A 64 6.21 -6.42 14.14
CA VAL A 64 6.33 -5.04 14.62
C VAL A 64 4.96 -4.51 15.02
N THR A 65 4.06 -4.33 14.05
CA THR A 65 2.79 -3.61 14.28
C THR A 65 1.92 -4.28 15.34
N LYS A 66 1.79 -5.60 15.32
CA LYS A 66 0.96 -6.36 16.28
C LYS A 66 1.37 -6.12 17.73
N TYR A 67 2.67 -6.10 18.02
CA TYR A 67 3.17 -5.87 19.38
C TYR A 67 2.95 -4.43 19.83
N ILE A 68 3.24 -3.46 18.96
CA ILE A 68 3.03 -2.04 19.23
C ILE A 68 1.55 -1.73 19.50
N MET A 69 0.63 -2.32 18.73
CA MET A 69 -0.81 -2.17 18.94
C MET A 69 -1.25 -2.71 20.30
N ASN A 70 -0.77 -3.91 20.67
CA ASN A 70 -1.09 -4.50 21.97
C ASN A 70 -0.58 -3.63 23.12
N GLU A 71 0.67 -3.17 23.06
CA GLU A 71 1.25 -2.36 24.14
C GLU A 71 0.60 -0.98 24.28
N LYS A 72 0.35 -0.28 23.16
CA LYS A 72 -0.08 1.13 23.20
C LYS A 72 -1.59 1.34 23.21
N VAL A 73 -2.39 0.40 22.70
CA VAL A 73 -3.84 0.59 22.52
C VAL A 73 -4.67 -0.27 23.47
N ILE A 74 -4.25 -1.50 23.76
CA ILE A 74 -5.02 -2.42 24.59
C ILE A 74 -4.70 -2.21 26.08
N THR A 75 -3.42 -2.11 26.43
CA THR A 75 -3.03 -1.99 27.85
C THR A 75 -3.40 -0.63 28.45
N ASN A 76 -3.29 0.46 27.69
CA ASN A 76 -3.64 1.83 28.12
C ASN A 76 -5.15 2.13 28.21
N ARG A 77 -6.02 1.13 28.02
CA ARG A 77 -7.47 1.23 28.22
C ARG A 77 -7.96 0.54 29.50
N SER A 78 -7.04 0.14 30.39
CA SER A 78 -7.34 -0.48 31.70
C SER A 78 -7.35 0.57 32.80
#